data_AF-A0A949NBY5-F1
#
_entry.id   AF-A0A949NBY5-F1
#
_cell.length_a   1.000
_cell.length_b   1.000
_cell.length_c   1.000
_cell.angle_alpha   90.00
_cell.angle_beta   90.00
_cell.angle_gamma   90.00
#
_symmetry.space_group_name_H-M   'P 1'
#
loop_
_entity.id
_entity.type
_entity.pdbx_description
1 polymer ?
#
loop_
_entity_poly.entity_id
_entity_poly.type
_entity_poly.pdbx_seq_one_letter_code
_entity_poly.pdbx_strand_id
1 'polypeptide(L)'
;MSEKQGAGLTLSGGGVRAAAFHAGVLKWLAERNELEEIVYISSVSGGSLFTGLVFHFNDYKWPSSGEYLEKVLPAISRLLTGRSLQMWTFLNLIFKPKNWRFLLSRANVISDTIESLWGVRAVVGDLPESPVWAVNGTTGENGKRFRIKGIDAGDYEAGYADVPDFKVADSMALSAAFPVGIGPLAFKTGSYKWRKRVRWDSPEMIENYKIPFRKLHLYDGGVYDNLGFEPIFDVGDQSIKNKKHVKLDKILVSDASCALERCRIPGPLNLLRIKRLTDIMLDQIRSLRVRAFVNFLKTNPGKGAYYQLGSDPVQVITKHGNASNPEIRELLDSNWLDMDKRKIAAEYPTTLRKMGQVDLEILVQHGYETAKWNDRLWEINITEGHDM
;
A
#
# COMPACT_ATOMS: atom_id res chain seq x y z
N MET A 1 -14.82 15.39 -18.14
CA MET A 1 -13.45 14.90 -17.85
C MET A 1 -13.12 13.81 -18.84
N SER A 2 -11.96 13.88 -19.50
CA SER A 2 -11.48 12.82 -20.39
C SER A 2 -11.22 11.53 -19.59
N GLU A 3 -11.56 10.38 -20.17
CA GLU A 3 -11.23 9.08 -19.60
C GLU A 3 -9.70 8.93 -19.54
N LYS A 4 -9.15 8.61 -18.37
CA LYS A 4 -7.72 8.36 -18.19
C LYS A 4 -7.45 6.87 -18.34
N GLN A 5 -6.46 6.52 -19.15
CA GLN A 5 -6.10 5.14 -19.45
C GLN A 5 -4.62 4.93 -19.08
N GLY A 6 -4.29 3.82 -18.41
CA GLY A 6 -2.92 3.50 -18.01
C GLY A 6 -2.81 2.39 -16.97
N ALA A 7 -1.75 2.39 -16.17
CA ALA A 7 -1.47 1.39 -15.16
C ALA A 7 -2.13 1.69 -13.80
N GLY A 8 -2.59 0.63 -13.13
CA GLY A 8 -2.98 0.66 -11.72
C GLY A 8 -1.85 0.12 -10.85
N LEU A 9 -1.45 0.86 -9.83
CA LEU A 9 -0.41 0.47 -8.88
C LEU A 9 -1.03 0.15 -7.52
N THR A 10 -0.70 -1.02 -6.95
CA THR A 10 -1.02 -1.34 -5.55
C THR A 10 0.23 -1.39 -4.69
N LEU A 11 0.11 -0.82 -3.49
CA LEU A 11 1.19 -0.69 -2.52
C LEU A 11 0.72 -1.23 -1.18
N SER A 12 1.19 -2.42 -0.80
CA SER A 12 0.71 -3.14 0.37
C SER A 12 1.20 -2.57 1.70
N GLY A 13 0.61 -3.06 2.81
CA GLY A 13 1.00 -2.66 4.16
C GLY A 13 2.28 -3.33 4.67
N GLY A 14 2.94 -2.68 5.64
CA GLY A 14 4.15 -3.21 6.29
C GLY A 14 5.02 -2.19 7.04
N GLY A 15 4.51 -0.98 7.33
CA GLY A 15 5.26 0.07 8.03
C GLY A 15 6.39 0.67 7.17
N VAL A 16 7.47 1.12 7.82
CA VAL A 16 8.62 1.72 7.11
C VAL A 16 9.34 0.75 6.18
N ARG A 17 9.29 -0.56 6.46
CA ARG A 17 9.79 -1.61 5.56
C ARG A 17 9.10 -1.56 4.20
N ALA A 18 7.77 -1.47 4.22
CA ALA A 18 6.99 -1.38 3.00
C ALA A 18 7.33 -0.11 2.23
N ALA A 19 7.45 1.03 2.92
CA ALA A 19 7.85 2.27 2.29
C ALA A 19 9.21 2.18 1.58
N ALA A 20 10.21 1.56 2.21
CA ALA A 20 11.53 1.36 1.61
C ALA A 20 11.50 0.41 0.40
N PHE A 21 10.79 -0.73 0.51
CA PHE A 21 10.64 -1.67 -0.59
C PHE A 21 9.92 -1.05 -1.79
N HIS A 22 8.81 -0.35 -1.56
CA HIS A 22 8.08 0.36 -2.61
C HIS A 22 8.93 1.46 -3.26
N ALA A 23 9.79 2.13 -2.50
CA ALA A 23 10.72 3.11 -3.06
C ALA A 23 11.66 2.46 -4.09
N GLY A 24 12.12 1.24 -3.82
CA GLY A 24 12.87 0.43 -4.79
C GLY A 24 12.07 0.09 -6.05
N VAL A 25 10.82 -0.36 -5.88
CA VAL A 25 9.95 -0.69 -7.01
C VAL A 25 9.69 0.52 -7.90
N LEU A 26 9.34 1.68 -7.32
CA LEU A 26 9.14 2.91 -8.10
C LEU A 26 10.43 3.41 -8.74
N LYS A 27 11.60 3.18 -8.13
CA LYS A 27 12.88 3.49 -8.76
C LYS A 27 13.05 2.74 -10.09
N TRP A 28 12.74 1.45 -10.12
CA TRP A 28 12.80 0.66 -11.35
C TRP A 28 11.80 1.16 -12.41
N LEU A 29 10.56 1.43 -12.01
CA LEU A 29 9.55 2.00 -12.92
C LEU A 29 9.98 3.38 -13.45
N ALA A 30 10.60 4.21 -12.62
CA ALA A 30 11.10 5.52 -13.02
C ALA A 30 12.26 5.44 -14.01
N GLU A 31 13.22 4.53 -13.82
CA GLU A 31 14.31 4.32 -14.80
C GLU A 31 13.79 3.91 -16.19
N ARG A 32 12.53 3.45 -16.27
CA ARG A 32 11.85 3.06 -17.51
C ARG A 32 10.83 4.08 -18.01
N ASN A 33 10.71 5.24 -17.38
CA ASN A 33 9.68 6.25 -17.68
C ASN A 33 8.23 5.72 -17.57
N GLU A 34 7.99 4.80 -16.63
CA GLU A 34 6.66 4.19 -16.45
C GLU A 34 5.84 4.85 -15.33
N LEU A 35 6.40 5.80 -14.56
CA LEU A 35 5.64 6.48 -13.51
C LEU A 35 4.52 7.37 -14.08
N GLU A 36 4.73 7.92 -15.27
CA GLU A 36 3.80 8.76 -16.02
C GLU A 36 2.54 7.99 -16.44
N GLU A 37 2.68 6.68 -16.65
CA GLU A 37 1.59 5.79 -17.06
C GLU A 37 0.68 5.40 -15.89
N ILE A 38 1.06 5.71 -14.64
CA ILE A 38 0.25 5.37 -13.47
C ILE A 38 -0.93 6.33 -13.38
N VAL A 39 -2.13 5.78 -13.54
CA VAL A 39 -3.40 6.54 -13.47
C VAL A 39 -4.21 6.24 -12.22
N TYR A 40 -3.85 5.19 -11.48
CA TYR A 40 -4.53 4.80 -10.24
C TYR A 40 -3.55 4.22 -9.24
N ILE A 41 -3.63 4.67 -7.98
CA ILE A 41 -2.85 4.12 -6.87
C ILE A 41 -3.79 3.63 -5.78
N SER A 42 -3.61 2.38 -5.35
CA SER A 42 -4.31 1.78 -4.22
C SER A 42 -3.31 1.44 -3.14
N SER A 43 -3.40 2.07 -1.98
CA SER A 43 -2.39 1.94 -0.94
C SER A 43 -2.97 1.47 0.39
N VAL A 44 -2.16 0.75 1.16
CA VAL A 44 -2.50 0.24 2.49
C VAL A 44 -1.32 0.50 3.43
N SER A 45 -1.60 1.01 4.63
CA SER A 45 -0.63 1.15 5.73
C SER A 45 0.70 1.78 5.32
N GLY A 46 1.81 1.04 5.38
CA GLY A 46 3.13 1.50 4.93
C GLY A 46 3.13 2.01 3.48
N GLY A 47 2.37 1.39 2.58
CA GLY A 47 2.16 1.88 1.23
C GLY A 47 1.46 3.25 1.18
N SER A 48 0.51 3.51 2.08
CA SER A 48 -0.17 4.81 2.18
C SER A 48 0.75 5.89 2.76
N LEU A 49 1.60 5.53 3.73
CA LEU A 49 2.64 6.43 4.23
C LEU A 49 3.61 6.80 3.11
N PHE A 50 4.07 5.82 2.35
CA PHE A 50 4.96 6.04 1.21
C PHE A 50 4.31 6.90 0.13
N THR A 51 3.09 6.58 -0.29
CA THR A 51 2.37 7.33 -1.33
C THR A 51 2.16 8.78 -0.92
N GLY A 52 1.76 9.03 0.33
CA GLY A 52 1.61 10.39 0.85
C GLY A 52 2.91 11.18 0.84
N LEU A 53 4.05 10.51 1.12
CA LEU A 53 5.38 11.14 1.02
C LEU A 53 5.80 11.41 -0.43
N VAL A 54 5.46 10.53 -1.37
CA VAL A 54 5.71 10.74 -2.80
C VAL A 54 5.00 12.01 -3.28
N PHE A 55 3.71 12.16 -2.97
CA PHE A 55 2.98 13.40 -3.25
C PHE A 55 3.62 14.60 -2.51
N HIS A 56 3.85 14.49 -1.21
CA HIS A 56 4.36 15.59 -0.40
C HIS A 56 5.70 16.15 -0.92
N PHE A 57 6.66 15.28 -1.25
CA PHE A 57 7.97 15.71 -1.74
C PHE A 57 7.95 16.20 -3.19
N ASN A 58 6.84 16.04 -3.90
CA ASN A 58 6.64 16.67 -5.19
C ASN A 58 5.47 17.68 -5.19
N ASP A 59 5.39 18.48 -4.13
CA ASP A 59 4.46 19.62 -4.04
C ASP A 59 3.00 19.21 -4.25
N TYR A 60 2.66 18.04 -3.67
CA TYR A 60 1.36 17.37 -3.74
C TYR A 60 0.94 16.95 -5.15
N LYS A 61 1.89 16.80 -6.08
CA LYS A 61 1.69 16.22 -7.42
C LYS A 61 2.35 14.85 -7.52
N TRP A 62 1.89 14.04 -8.46
CA TRP A 62 2.61 12.82 -8.80
C TRP A 62 3.85 13.15 -9.63
N PRO A 63 5.04 12.64 -9.27
CA PRO A 63 6.26 12.98 -9.97
C PRO A 63 6.35 12.29 -11.33
N SER A 64 6.98 12.99 -12.28
CA SER A 64 7.62 12.32 -13.41
C SER A 64 8.73 11.39 -12.92
N SER A 65 9.15 10.50 -13.79
CA SER A 65 10.23 9.56 -13.54
C SER A 65 11.55 10.26 -13.19
N GLY A 66 11.88 11.36 -13.88
CA GLY A 66 13.05 12.19 -13.54
C GLY A 66 12.94 12.84 -12.15
N GLU A 67 11.81 13.49 -11.86
CA GLU A 67 11.58 14.11 -10.54
C GLU A 67 11.63 13.08 -9.41
N TYR A 68 11.13 11.86 -9.67
CA TYR A 68 11.16 10.79 -8.69
C TYR A 68 12.60 10.44 -8.30
N LEU A 69 13.46 10.22 -9.29
CA LEU A 69 14.85 9.79 -9.10
C LEU A 69 15.71 10.90 -8.47
N GLU A 70 15.55 12.15 -8.93
CA GLU A 70 16.42 13.26 -8.53
C GLU A 70 15.99 13.92 -7.21
N LYS A 71 14.68 14.00 -6.94
CA LYS A 71 14.12 14.78 -5.83
C LYS A 71 13.41 13.91 -4.80
N VAL A 72 12.44 13.11 -5.22
CA VAL A 72 11.51 12.42 -4.30
C VAL A 72 12.18 11.28 -3.55
N LEU A 73 12.82 10.35 -4.26
CA LEU A 73 13.48 9.19 -3.66
C LEU A 73 14.56 9.59 -2.64
N PRO A 74 15.50 10.52 -2.95
CA PRO A 74 16.47 10.99 -1.97
C PRO A 74 15.84 11.67 -0.75
N ALA A 75 14.73 12.42 -0.93
CA ALA A 75 14.03 13.06 0.17
C ALA A 75 13.35 12.05 1.11
N ILE A 76 12.69 11.03 0.55
CA ILE A 76 12.08 9.93 1.32
C ILE A 76 13.17 9.17 2.10
N SER A 77 14.26 8.82 1.45
CA SER A 77 15.39 8.12 2.07
C SER A 77 15.94 8.88 3.28
N ARG A 78 16.19 10.19 3.14
CA ARG A 78 16.63 11.06 4.26
C ARG A 78 15.60 11.14 5.39
N LEU A 79 14.31 11.14 5.07
CA LEU A 79 13.25 11.21 6.07
C LEU A 79 13.18 9.92 6.90
N LEU A 80 13.20 8.76 6.24
CA LEU A 80 13.06 7.45 6.88
C LEU A 80 14.25 7.09 7.78
N THR A 81 15.46 7.58 7.46
CA THR A 81 16.67 7.37 8.28
C THR A 81 16.86 8.46 9.33
N GLY A 82 16.42 9.69 9.05
CA GLY A 82 16.60 10.85 9.93
C GLY A 82 15.54 11.03 11.02
N ARG A 83 14.28 10.63 10.78
CA ARG A 83 13.14 10.96 11.67
C ARG A 83 12.35 9.72 12.08
N SER A 84 12.25 9.46 13.39
CA SER A 84 11.44 8.34 13.92
C SER A 84 10.01 8.76 14.25
N LEU A 85 9.06 8.40 13.39
CA LEU A 85 7.64 8.71 13.63
C LEU A 85 7.12 8.07 14.92
N GLN A 86 7.49 6.82 15.21
CA GLN A 86 7.08 6.11 16.42
C GLN A 86 7.55 6.79 17.71
N MET A 87 8.83 7.21 17.75
CA MET A 87 9.38 7.89 18.93
C MET A 87 8.68 9.23 19.15
N TRP A 88 8.52 10.04 18.10
CA TRP A 88 7.86 11.33 18.19
C TRP A 88 6.36 11.22 18.52
N THR A 89 5.68 10.19 18.02
CA THR A 89 4.28 9.89 18.39
C THR A 89 4.19 9.57 19.88
N PHE A 90 5.11 8.75 20.40
CA PHE A 90 5.18 8.41 21.82
C PHE A 90 5.49 9.64 22.69
N LEU A 91 6.43 10.48 22.29
CA LEU A 91 6.72 11.76 22.96
C LEU A 91 5.51 12.70 22.94
N ASN A 92 4.85 12.85 21.80
CA ASN A 92 3.61 13.64 21.69
C ASN A 92 2.49 13.07 22.57
N LEU A 93 2.43 11.77 22.78
CA LEU A 93 1.44 11.14 23.67
C LEU A 93 1.76 11.40 25.14
N ILE A 94 3.03 11.35 25.56
CA ILE A 94 3.43 11.59 26.96
C ILE A 94 3.39 13.07 27.31
N PHE A 95 4.03 13.92 26.51
CA PHE A 95 4.32 15.31 26.88
C PHE A 95 3.23 16.31 26.50
N LYS A 96 2.19 15.92 25.76
CA LYS A 96 1.01 16.75 25.50
C LYS A 96 -0.20 16.17 26.25
N PRO A 97 -0.58 16.72 27.43
CA PRO A 97 -1.70 16.20 28.22
C PRO A 97 -3.03 16.14 27.44
N LYS A 98 -3.20 17.02 26.44
CA LYS A 98 -4.34 17.01 25.52
C LYS A 98 -4.45 15.70 24.72
N ASN A 99 -3.36 14.96 24.53
CA ASN A 99 -3.30 13.71 23.77
C ASN A 99 -3.60 12.47 24.61
N TRP A 100 -3.67 12.59 25.95
CA TRP A 100 -4.01 11.46 26.82
C TRP A 100 -5.43 10.93 26.59
N ARG A 101 -6.33 11.79 26.05
CA ARG A 101 -7.66 11.38 25.59
C ARG A 101 -7.62 10.38 24.41
N PHE A 102 -6.48 10.25 23.73
CA PHE A 102 -6.25 9.36 22.58
C PHE A 102 -5.36 8.17 22.94
N LEU A 103 -5.18 7.84 24.23
CA LEU A 103 -4.38 6.69 24.68
C LEU A 103 -4.80 5.37 24.00
N LEU A 104 -6.09 5.25 23.68
CA LEU A 104 -6.72 4.12 22.97
C LEU A 104 -6.97 4.37 21.46
N SER A 105 -6.64 5.56 20.94
CA SER A 105 -6.88 6.01 19.56
C SER A 105 -5.64 6.74 19.04
N ARG A 106 -4.49 6.06 19.09
CA ARG A 106 -3.16 6.66 18.85
C ARG A 106 -2.96 7.04 17.39
N ALA A 107 -3.80 6.56 16.48
CA ALA A 107 -3.80 6.97 15.08
C ALA A 107 -3.98 8.50 14.92
N ASN A 108 -4.80 9.14 15.76
CA ASN A 108 -4.94 10.60 15.73
C ASN A 108 -3.62 11.30 16.10
N VAL A 109 -2.87 10.74 17.06
CA VAL A 109 -1.56 11.27 17.47
C VAL A 109 -0.50 11.02 16.38
N ILE A 110 -0.62 9.92 15.64
CA ILE A 110 0.22 9.66 14.46
C ILE A 110 -0.04 10.73 13.39
N SER A 111 -1.29 11.08 13.12
CA SER A 111 -1.62 12.16 12.17
C SER A 111 -0.97 13.49 12.56
N ASP A 112 -1.15 13.92 13.82
CA ASP A 112 -0.51 15.14 14.34
C ASP A 112 1.03 15.07 14.23
N THR A 113 1.60 13.88 14.40
CA THR A 113 3.05 13.66 14.28
C THR A 113 3.48 13.70 12.82
N ILE A 114 2.72 13.14 11.88
CA ILE A 114 3.00 13.27 10.44
C ILE A 114 2.96 14.75 10.02
N GLU A 115 1.96 15.50 10.45
CA GLU A 115 1.83 16.92 10.12
C GLU A 115 2.97 17.77 10.70
N SER A 116 3.33 17.54 11.97
CA SER A 116 4.36 18.33 12.67
C SER A 116 5.79 17.89 12.36
N LEU A 117 6.05 16.58 12.29
CA LEU A 117 7.38 16.02 12.09
C LEU A 117 7.72 15.87 10.61
N TRP A 118 6.78 15.49 9.75
CA TRP A 118 7.05 15.30 8.32
C TRP A 118 6.61 16.50 7.48
N GLY A 119 5.84 17.44 8.04
CA GLY A 119 5.44 18.65 7.34
C GLY A 119 4.28 18.44 6.35
N VAL A 120 3.62 17.28 6.40
CA VAL A 120 2.50 16.96 5.50
C VAL A 120 1.25 17.72 5.97
N ARG A 121 0.96 18.85 5.33
CA ARG A 121 -0.12 19.78 5.74
C ARG A 121 -1.26 19.94 4.75
N ALA A 122 -1.14 19.41 3.53
CA ALA A 122 -2.21 19.46 2.55
C ALA A 122 -3.46 18.67 2.97
N VAL A 123 -4.57 19.01 2.32
CA VAL A 123 -5.82 18.26 2.38
C VAL A 123 -6.01 17.42 1.12
N VAL A 124 -6.91 16.43 1.18
CA VAL A 124 -7.16 15.52 0.04
C VAL A 124 -7.73 16.25 -1.18
N GLY A 125 -8.36 17.41 -0.99
CA GLY A 125 -8.80 18.28 -2.07
C GLY A 125 -7.67 18.98 -2.83
N ASP A 126 -6.46 19.06 -2.26
CA ASP A 126 -5.28 19.64 -2.93
C ASP A 126 -4.59 18.64 -3.88
N LEU A 127 -4.94 17.35 -3.78
CA LEU A 127 -4.33 16.29 -4.58
C LEU A 127 -4.85 16.33 -6.02
N PRO A 128 -4.01 15.96 -7.01
CA PRO A 128 -4.41 15.94 -8.40
C PRO A 128 -5.46 14.84 -8.64
N GLU A 129 -6.26 15.04 -9.68
CA GLU A 129 -7.21 14.03 -10.15
C GLU A 129 -6.55 12.81 -10.82
N SER A 130 -5.24 12.87 -11.12
CA SER A 130 -4.46 11.73 -11.62
C SER A 130 -3.04 11.74 -11.08
N PRO A 131 -2.48 10.56 -10.73
CA PRO A 131 -3.20 9.32 -10.52
C PRO A 131 -4.25 9.45 -9.44
N VAL A 132 -5.34 8.73 -9.60
CA VAL A 132 -6.37 8.64 -8.58
C VAL A 132 -5.80 7.85 -7.41
N TRP A 133 -5.60 8.50 -6.27
CA TRP A 133 -5.13 7.83 -5.06
C TRP A 133 -6.29 7.36 -4.18
N ALA A 134 -6.35 6.06 -3.91
CA ALA A 134 -7.26 5.43 -2.97
C ALA A 134 -6.50 4.90 -1.75
N VAL A 135 -6.75 5.51 -0.60
CA VAL A 135 -6.23 5.08 0.69
C VAL A 135 -7.25 4.12 1.31
N ASN A 136 -6.82 2.90 1.63
CA ASN A 136 -7.70 1.87 2.16
C ASN A 136 -7.58 1.76 3.69
N GLY A 137 -8.74 1.55 4.32
CA GLY A 137 -8.93 1.31 5.74
C GLY A 137 -10.06 0.30 5.97
N THR A 138 -10.32 -0.03 7.23
CA THR A 138 -11.39 -0.95 7.63
C THR A 138 -12.31 -0.25 8.62
N THR A 139 -13.61 -0.17 8.33
CA THR A 139 -14.60 0.37 9.25
C THR A 139 -14.87 -0.65 10.35
N GLY A 140 -14.63 -0.28 11.61
CA GLY A 140 -14.83 -1.16 12.76
C GLY A 140 -16.30 -1.52 13.02
N GLU A 141 -17.23 -0.62 12.68
CA GLU A 141 -18.66 -0.80 12.94
C GLU A 141 -19.34 -1.85 12.05
N ASN A 142 -18.85 -2.06 10.83
CA ASN A 142 -19.48 -2.96 9.85
C ASN A 142 -18.49 -3.92 9.17
N GLY A 143 -17.19 -3.82 9.47
CA GLY A 143 -16.13 -4.65 8.90
C GLY A 143 -15.90 -4.43 7.40
N LYS A 144 -16.41 -3.35 6.81
CA LYS A 144 -16.27 -3.06 5.37
C LYS A 144 -15.01 -2.25 5.09
N ARG A 145 -14.58 -2.31 3.82
CA ARG A 145 -13.48 -1.48 3.33
C ARG A 145 -13.90 -0.01 3.30
N PHE A 146 -13.37 0.73 4.25
CA PHE A 146 -13.37 2.19 4.20
C PHE A 146 -12.33 2.65 3.18
N ARG A 147 -12.66 3.63 2.35
CA ARG A 147 -11.70 4.22 1.42
C ARG A 147 -11.80 5.73 1.44
N ILE A 148 -10.66 6.39 1.27
CA ILE A 148 -10.58 7.81 0.94
C ILE A 148 -10.04 7.87 -0.49
N LYS A 149 -10.79 8.48 -1.41
CA LYS A 149 -10.45 8.55 -2.83
C LYS A 149 -10.86 9.92 -3.38
N GLY A 150 -9.88 10.75 -3.70
CA GLY A 150 -10.13 12.17 -3.97
C GLY A 150 -10.84 12.80 -2.77
N ILE A 151 -11.97 13.46 -3.02
CA ILE A 151 -12.79 14.08 -1.96
C ILE A 151 -13.88 13.16 -1.40
N ASP A 152 -13.99 11.90 -1.85
CA ASP A 152 -14.96 10.95 -1.31
C ASP A 152 -14.32 10.04 -0.26
N ALA A 153 -14.93 9.95 0.93
CA ALA A 153 -14.53 9.00 1.98
C ALA A 153 -15.69 8.15 2.48
N GLY A 154 -15.54 6.84 2.57
CA GLY A 154 -16.60 5.97 3.06
C GLY A 154 -16.52 4.51 2.66
N ASP A 155 -17.58 3.79 2.95
CA ASP A 155 -17.81 2.42 2.52
C ASP A 155 -19.24 2.25 1.99
N TYR A 156 -19.52 1.12 1.33
CA TYR A 156 -20.81 0.96 0.65
C TYR A 156 -22.00 0.79 1.59
N GLU A 157 -21.77 0.41 2.85
CA GLU A 157 -22.82 0.17 3.84
C GLU A 157 -23.04 1.41 4.71
N ALA A 158 -21.98 2.09 5.14
CA ALA A 158 -22.03 3.36 5.87
C ALA A 158 -22.41 4.55 4.98
N GLY A 159 -22.15 4.46 3.66
CA GLY A 159 -22.26 5.56 2.72
C GLY A 159 -20.94 6.28 2.52
N TYR A 160 -20.97 7.36 1.74
CA TYR A 160 -19.82 8.17 1.35
C TYR A 160 -20.01 9.62 1.75
N ALA A 161 -19.03 10.16 2.47
CA ALA A 161 -18.90 11.55 2.85
C ALA A 161 -18.08 12.32 1.82
N ASP A 162 -18.47 13.58 1.58
CA ASP A 162 -17.63 14.56 0.88
C ASP A 162 -16.69 15.23 1.89
N VAL A 163 -15.38 15.14 1.65
CA VAL A 163 -14.31 15.41 2.62
C VAL A 163 -13.14 16.25 2.03
N PRO A 164 -13.38 17.35 1.31
CA PRO A 164 -12.32 18.08 0.59
C PRO A 164 -11.23 18.65 1.51
N ASP A 165 -11.59 18.94 2.77
CA ASP A 165 -10.74 19.49 3.82
C ASP A 165 -10.09 18.43 4.72
N PHE A 166 -10.28 17.13 4.43
CA PHE A 166 -9.66 16.06 5.20
C PHE A 166 -8.17 16.02 4.97
N LYS A 167 -7.37 15.93 6.04
CA LYS A 167 -5.92 16.03 5.94
C LYS A 167 -5.32 14.81 5.25
N VAL A 168 -4.33 15.03 4.39
CA VAL A 168 -3.51 13.94 3.84
C VAL A 168 -2.83 13.15 4.97
N ALA A 169 -2.38 13.84 6.02
CA ALA A 169 -1.82 13.22 7.23
C ALA A 169 -2.82 12.27 7.93
N ASP A 170 -4.10 12.63 8.00
CA ASP A 170 -5.15 11.77 8.57
C ASP A 170 -5.38 10.54 7.69
N SER A 171 -5.37 10.68 6.36
CA SER A 171 -5.46 9.53 5.44
C SER A 171 -4.26 8.59 5.61
N MET A 172 -3.05 9.14 5.69
CA MET A 172 -1.83 8.37 5.97
C MET A 172 -1.91 7.63 7.32
N ALA A 173 -2.38 8.30 8.37
CA ALA A 173 -2.50 7.74 9.71
C ALA A 173 -3.61 6.68 9.84
N LEU A 174 -4.76 6.91 9.19
CA LEU A 174 -5.86 5.95 9.06
C LEU A 174 -5.32 4.59 8.61
N SER A 175 -4.56 4.62 7.52
CA SER A 175 -4.08 3.41 6.90
C SER A 175 -3.06 2.69 7.79
N ALA A 176 -2.40 3.38 8.73
CA ALA A 176 -1.44 2.82 9.69
C ALA A 176 -2.06 2.42 11.05
N ALA A 177 -3.38 2.48 11.22
CA ALA A 177 -4.09 2.24 12.48
C ALA A 177 -4.17 0.74 12.85
N PHE A 178 -3.03 0.09 13.06
CA PHE A 178 -2.98 -1.36 13.32
C PHE A 178 -3.65 -1.71 14.67
N PRO A 179 -4.58 -2.70 14.70
CA PRO A 179 -5.44 -2.98 15.86
C PRO A 179 -4.70 -3.31 17.16
N VAL A 180 -3.53 -3.97 17.09
CA VAL A 180 -2.84 -4.49 18.28
C VAL A 180 -1.99 -3.43 19.00
N GLY A 181 -1.70 -2.28 18.39
CA GLY A 181 -0.73 -1.31 18.96
C GLY A 181 -1.10 0.17 18.88
N ILE A 182 -1.79 0.59 17.81
CA ILE A 182 -2.08 2.00 17.54
C ILE A 182 -3.53 2.32 17.91
N GLY A 183 -4.46 1.41 17.66
CA GLY A 183 -5.89 1.65 17.85
C GLY A 183 -6.49 2.49 16.71
N PRO A 184 -7.82 2.59 16.65
CA PRO A 184 -8.52 3.14 15.49
C PRO A 184 -8.33 4.66 15.36
N LEU A 185 -8.43 5.17 14.13
CA LEU A 185 -8.66 6.58 13.84
C LEU A 185 -10.15 6.90 14.00
N ALA A 186 -10.45 7.92 14.81
CA ALA A 186 -11.83 8.30 15.09
C ALA A 186 -12.35 9.31 14.05
N PHE A 187 -13.12 8.84 13.08
CA PHE A 187 -13.71 9.67 12.03
C PHE A 187 -15.04 10.28 12.50
N LYS A 188 -15.11 11.61 12.63
CA LYS A 188 -16.31 12.32 13.09
C LYS A 188 -17.31 12.47 11.94
N THR A 189 -18.39 11.71 11.99
CA THR A 189 -19.35 11.65 10.88
C THR A 189 -20.15 12.93 10.71
N GLY A 190 -20.50 13.60 11.81
CA GLY A 190 -21.29 14.84 11.81
C GLY A 190 -20.57 16.06 11.22
N SER A 191 -19.29 15.96 10.90
CA SER A 191 -18.53 17.02 10.23
C SER A 191 -18.77 17.09 8.72
N TYR A 192 -19.38 16.06 8.13
CA TYR A 192 -19.48 15.92 6.68
C TYR A 192 -20.90 15.62 6.21
N LYS A 193 -21.16 15.92 4.94
CA LYS A 193 -22.40 15.54 4.27
C LYS A 193 -22.26 14.13 3.69
N TRP A 194 -23.19 13.26 4.05
CA TRP A 194 -23.16 11.85 3.67
C TRP A 194 -24.19 11.54 2.60
N ARG A 195 -23.78 10.67 1.69
CA ARG A 195 -24.55 10.21 0.55
C ARG A 195 -24.48 8.70 0.49
N LYS A 196 -25.60 8.03 0.22
CA LYS A 196 -25.64 6.57 0.10
C LYS A 196 -26.42 6.17 -1.15
N ARG A 197 -25.97 5.07 -1.77
CA ARG A 197 -26.71 4.47 -2.88
C ARG A 197 -27.97 3.79 -2.35
N VAL A 198 -29.10 4.06 -2.99
CA VAL A 198 -30.40 3.48 -2.61
C VAL A 198 -30.41 1.97 -2.83
N ARG A 199 -29.78 1.50 -3.92
CA ARG A 199 -29.56 0.08 -4.21
C ARG A 199 -28.15 -0.16 -4.76
N TRP A 200 -27.65 -1.37 -4.58
CA TRP A 200 -26.32 -1.77 -5.06
C TRP A 200 -26.20 -1.72 -6.59
N ASP A 201 -27.27 -2.12 -7.29
CA ASP A 201 -27.40 -2.20 -8.75
C ASP A 201 -27.65 -0.84 -9.44
N SER A 202 -27.96 0.21 -8.67
CA SER A 202 -28.42 1.49 -9.17
C SER A 202 -27.44 2.61 -8.79
N PRO A 203 -26.25 2.69 -9.42
CA PRO A 203 -25.18 3.62 -9.04
C PRO A 203 -25.53 5.11 -9.17
N GLU A 204 -26.65 5.44 -9.81
CA GLU A 204 -27.09 6.81 -10.11
C GLU A 204 -28.08 7.36 -9.09
N MET A 205 -28.72 6.49 -8.30
CA MET A 205 -29.61 6.91 -7.21
C MET A 205 -28.82 7.08 -5.92
N ILE A 206 -28.34 8.31 -5.71
CA ILE A 206 -27.59 8.72 -4.52
C ILE A 206 -28.47 9.66 -3.71
N GLU A 207 -28.76 9.29 -2.47
CA GLU A 207 -29.57 10.10 -1.55
C GLU A 207 -28.73 10.62 -0.38
N ASN A 208 -29.14 11.76 0.16
CA ASN A 208 -28.62 12.24 1.43
C ASN A 208 -28.93 11.21 2.51
N TYR A 209 -27.89 10.74 3.20
CA TYR A 209 -28.00 9.67 4.16
C TYR A 209 -27.58 10.16 5.53
N LYS A 210 -28.41 9.90 6.54
CA LYS A 210 -28.03 10.15 7.93
C LYS A 210 -27.39 8.90 8.49
N ILE A 211 -26.06 8.90 8.57
CA ILE A 211 -25.31 7.82 9.19
C ILE A 211 -25.68 7.66 10.68
N PRO A 212 -25.99 6.45 11.16
CA PRO A 212 -26.46 6.23 12.52
C PRO A 212 -25.37 6.41 13.58
N PHE A 213 -24.11 6.30 13.17
CA PHE A 213 -22.95 6.41 14.07
C PHE A 213 -22.47 7.86 14.13
N ARG A 214 -22.27 8.39 15.35
CA ARG A 214 -21.66 9.72 15.58
C ARG A 214 -20.17 9.78 15.22
N LYS A 215 -19.50 8.63 15.28
CA LYS A 215 -18.09 8.44 14.94
C LYS A 215 -17.94 7.05 14.33
N LEU A 216 -17.04 6.91 13.36
CA LEU A 216 -16.56 5.61 12.88
C LEU A 216 -15.16 5.35 13.44
N HIS A 217 -14.90 4.11 13.82
CA HIS A 217 -13.59 3.64 14.27
C HIS A 217 -12.89 2.97 13.11
N LEU A 218 -11.96 3.68 12.49
CA LEU A 218 -11.31 3.20 11.30
C LEU A 218 -9.96 2.55 11.65
N TYR A 219 -9.79 1.32 11.21
CA TYR A 219 -8.57 0.53 11.38
C TYR A 219 -7.76 0.46 10.09
N ASP A 220 -6.52 -0.02 10.21
CA ASP A 220 -5.63 -0.33 9.09
C ASP A 220 -6.35 -1.15 7.99
N GLY A 221 -6.11 -0.80 6.73
CA GLY A 221 -6.70 -1.48 5.58
C GLY A 221 -6.27 -2.94 5.45
N GLY A 222 -5.15 -3.31 6.06
CA GLY A 222 -4.62 -4.66 6.09
C GLY A 222 -5.53 -5.69 6.76
N VAL A 223 -6.45 -5.24 7.62
CA VAL A 223 -7.48 -6.11 8.22
C VAL A 223 -8.46 -6.62 7.15
N TYR A 224 -8.78 -5.80 6.15
CA TYR A 224 -9.71 -6.16 5.07
C TYR A 224 -8.98 -6.70 3.83
N ASP A 225 -7.94 -6.00 3.38
CA ASP A 225 -7.17 -6.30 2.18
C ASP A 225 -5.80 -5.61 2.23
N ASN A 226 -4.77 -6.32 2.70
CA ASN A 226 -3.42 -5.76 2.81
C ASN A 226 -2.77 -5.44 1.47
N LEU A 227 -3.18 -6.08 0.37
CA LEU A 227 -2.61 -5.86 -0.96
C LEU A 227 -3.24 -4.65 -1.67
N GLY A 228 -4.39 -4.18 -1.21
CA GLY A 228 -5.13 -3.09 -1.83
C GLY A 228 -5.66 -3.45 -3.21
N PHE A 229 -6.07 -4.70 -3.44
CA PHE A 229 -6.67 -5.17 -4.69
C PHE A 229 -8.08 -4.68 -4.91
N GLU A 230 -8.89 -4.66 -3.86
CA GLU A 230 -10.32 -4.45 -3.95
C GLU A 230 -10.72 -3.21 -4.80
N PRO A 231 -9.96 -2.10 -4.85
CA PRO A 231 -10.32 -0.96 -5.69
C PRO A 231 -10.15 -1.20 -7.19
N ILE A 232 -9.27 -2.09 -7.63
CA ILE A 232 -8.85 -2.19 -9.04
C ILE A 232 -8.87 -3.62 -9.60
N PHE A 233 -8.99 -4.64 -8.77
CA PHE A 233 -9.01 -6.04 -9.17
C PHE A 233 -10.19 -6.76 -8.50
N ASP A 234 -10.92 -7.56 -9.28
CA ASP A 234 -11.91 -8.49 -8.75
C ASP A 234 -11.28 -9.84 -8.51
N VAL A 235 -11.28 -10.28 -7.25
CA VAL A 235 -10.69 -11.56 -6.87
C VAL A 235 -11.58 -12.74 -7.28
N GLY A 236 -12.90 -12.53 -7.34
CA GLY A 236 -13.86 -13.56 -7.73
C GLY A 236 -13.83 -13.80 -9.23
N ASP A 237 -13.97 -12.72 -10.00
CA ASP A 237 -13.97 -12.78 -11.48
C ASP A 237 -12.55 -12.83 -12.07
N GLN A 238 -11.52 -12.63 -11.25
CA GLN A 238 -10.12 -12.54 -11.66
C GLN A 238 -9.92 -11.54 -12.80
N SER A 239 -10.47 -10.34 -12.64
CA SER A 239 -10.53 -9.34 -13.71
C SER A 239 -10.21 -7.93 -13.22
N ILE A 240 -9.79 -7.07 -14.15
CA ILE A 240 -9.50 -5.67 -13.87
C ILE A 240 -10.82 -4.90 -13.71
N LYS A 241 -10.97 -4.17 -12.60
CA LYS A 241 -12.11 -3.29 -12.32
C LYS A 241 -11.92 -1.93 -12.97
N ASN A 242 -12.44 -1.77 -14.19
CA ASN A 242 -12.54 -0.46 -14.85
C ASN A 242 -13.60 0.41 -14.18
N LYS A 243 -13.35 1.72 -14.09
CA LYS A 243 -14.25 2.71 -13.49
C LYS A 243 -14.68 3.72 -14.52
N LYS A 244 -15.83 4.38 -14.31
CA LYS A 244 -16.41 5.39 -15.24
C LYS A 244 -15.43 6.45 -15.77
N HIS A 245 -14.33 6.75 -15.08
CA HIS A 245 -13.35 7.78 -15.47
C HIS A 245 -11.89 7.29 -15.49
N VAL A 246 -11.65 6.00 -15.21
CA VAL A 246 -10.30 5.43 -15.20
C VAL A 246 -10.37 4.01 -15.77
N LYS A 247 -9.67 3.81 -16.88
CA LYS A 247 -9.48 2.53 -17.53
C LYS A 247 -8.07 2.02 -17.23
N LEU A 248 -7.96 0.77 -16.80
CA LEU A 248 -6.69 0.19 -16.43
C LEU A 248 -6.27 -0.84 -17.48
N ASP A 249 -5.08 -0.68 -18.03
CA ASP A 249 -4.50 -1.59 -19.02
C ASP A 249 -3.70 -2.72 -18.37
N LYS A 250 -3.02 -2.40 -17.26
CA LYS A 250 -2.24 -3.34 -16.46
C LYS A 250 -2.34 -3.03 -14.97
N ILE A 251 -2.10 -4.04 -14.14
CA ILE A 251 -2.02 -3.90 -12.68
C ILE A 251 -0.63 -4.28 -12.19
N LEU A 252 0.05 -3.34 -11.53
CA LEU A 252 1.34 -3.54 -10.88
C LEU A 252 1.10 -3.70 -9.38
N VAL A 253 1.53 -4.83 -8.81
CA VAL A 253 1.33 -5.14 -7.39
C VAL A 253 2.66 -5.16 -6.68
N SER A 254 2.88 -4.22 -5.76
CA SER A 254 4.03 -4.23 -4.87
C SER A 254 3.62 -4.78 -3.50
N ASP A 255 4.02 -6.01 -3.20
CA ASP A 255 3.74 -6.70 -1.94
C ASP A 255 4.94 -6.68 -0.99
N ALA A 256 4.91 -5.77 -0.02
CA ALA A 256 5.85 -5.70 1.11
C ALA A 256 5.30 -6.30 2.42
N SER A 257 4.28 -7.15 2.33
CA SER A 257 3.70 -7.83 3.50
C SER A 257 4.74 -8.67 4.23
N CYS A 258 4.56 -8.83 5.55
CA CYS A 258 5.46 -9.69 6.33
C CYS A 258 5.23 -11.15 5.97
N ALA A 259 6.29 -11.92 5.74
CA ALA A 259 6.18 -13.36 5.64
C ALA A 259 5.71 -13.95 6.98
N LEU A 260 4.86 -14.97 6.94
CA LEU A 260 4.46 -15.69 8.14
C LEU A 260 5.61 -16.56 8.64
N GLU A 261 6.21 -16.17 9.76
CA GLU A 261 7.33 -16.89 10.37
C GLU A 261 6.95 -18.34 10.72
N ARG A 262 7.85 -19.29 10.47
CA ARG A 262 7.68 -20.70 10.87
C ARG A 262 8.24 -20.93 12.27
N CYS A 263 7.44 -20.62 13.29
CA CYS A 263 7.84 -20.68 14.70
C CYS A 263 6.93 -21.61 15.53
N ARG A 264 7.36 -21.95 16.76
CA ARG A 264 6.51 -22.62 17.75
C ARG A 264 5.34 -21.71 18.14
N ILE A 265 4.16 -22.28 18.35
CA ILE A 265 3.00 -21.52 18.82
C ILE A 265 3.19 -21.11 20.29
N PRO A 266 2.87 -19.86 20.67
CA PRO A 266 2.87 -19.46 22.08
C PRO A 266 1.91 -20.31 22.92
N GLY A 267 2.20 -20.44 24.22
CA GLY A 267 1.36 -21.17 25.16
C GLY A 267 -0.09 -20.66 25.22
N PRO A 268 -1.05 -21.47 25.72
CA PRO A 268 -2.49 -21.17 25.66
C PRO A 268 -2.91 -19.88 26.37
N LEU A 269 -2.24 -19.50 27.46
CA LEU A 269 -2.53 -18.28 28.23
C LEU A 269 -1.77 -17.04 27.73
N ASN A 270 -0.92 -17.18 26.70
CA ASN A 270 -0.11 -16.07 26.21
C ASN A 270 -0.91 -15.23 25.18
N LEU A 271 -1.11 -13.94 25.44
CA LEU A 271 -1.81 -13.03 24.52
C LEU A 271 -1.13 -12.91 23.14
N LEU A 272 0.18 -13.19 23.04
CA LEU A 272 0.88 -13.30 21.75
C LEU A 272 0.32 -14.44 20.88
N ARG A 273 -0.37 -15.43 21.47
CA ARG A 273 -1.08 -16.46 20.72
C ARG A 273 -2.22 -15.88 19.89
N ILE A 274 -2.95 -14.90 20.43
CA ILE A 274 -4.03 -14.21 19.68
C ILE A 274 -3.40 -13.48 18.49
N LYS A 275 -2.32 -12.73 18.72
CA LYS A 275 -1.56 -12.08 17.63
C LYS A 275 -1.14 -13.11 16.57
N ARG A 276 -0.57 -14.25 16.98
CA ARG A 276 -0.15 -15.31 16.06
C ARG A 276 -1.31 -15.86 15.22
N LEU A 277 -2.48 -16.08 15.83
CA LEU A 277 -3.67 -16.52 15.10
C LEU A 277 -4.16 -15.46 14.12
N THR A 278 -4.14 -14.18 14.51
CA THR A 278 -4.43 -13.07 13.59
C THR A 278 -3.44 -13.02 12.42
N ASP A 279 -2.13 -13.17 12.67
CA ASP A 279 -1.11 -13.20 11.62
C ASP A 279 -1.37 -14.34 10.63
N ILE A 280 -1.77 -15.53 11.12
CA ILE A 280 -2.14 -16.67 10.27
C ILE A 280 -3.37 -16.35 9.42
N MET A 281 -4.43 -15.79 10.02
CA MET A 281 -5.66 -15.44 9.29
C MET A 281 -5.38 -14.41 8.17
N LEU A 282 -4.59 -13.38 8.48
CA LEU A 282 -4.21 -12.35 7.51
C LEU A 282 -3.33 -12.92 6.38
N ASP A 283 -2.40 -13.82 6.70
CA ASP A 283 -1.58 -14.51 5.71
C ASP A 283 -2.40 -15.41 4.78
N GLN A 284 -3.44 -16.08 5.29
CA GLN A 284 -4.37 -16.85 4.46
C GLN A 284 -5.20 -15.97 3.53
N ILE A 285 -5.72 -14.83 4.01
CA ILE A 285 -6.44 -13.86 3.19
C ILE A 285 -5.52 -13.34 2.07
N ARG A 286 -4.28 -12.95 2.40
CA ARG A 286 -3.28 -12.54 1.40
C ARG A 286 -3.05 -13.65 0.38
N SER A 287 -2.79 -14.87 0.83
CA SER A 287 -2.48 -16.01 -0.04
C SER A 287 -3.61 -16.37 -1.00
N LEU A 288 -4.87 -16.24 -0.59
CA LEU A 288 -6.04 -16.41 -1.47
C LEU A 288 -6.06 -15.34 -2.58
N ARG A 289 -5.86 -14.07 -2.22
CA ARG A 289 -5.82 -12.96 -3.18
C ARG A 289 -4.65 -13.07 -4.16
N VAL A 290 -3.45 -13.41 -3.67
CA VAL A 290 -2.26 -13.62 -4.51
C VAL A 290 -2.49 -14.75 -5.50
N ARG A 291 -3.07 -15.89 -5.09
CA ARG A 291 -3.36 -17.00 -6.00
C ARG A 291 -4.31 -16.59 -7.13
N ALA A 292 -5.36 -15.85 -6.81
CA ALA A 292 -6.29 -15.33 -7.83
C ALA A 292 -5.58 -14.38 -8.80
N PHE A 293 -4.74 -13.47 -8.30
CA PHE A 293 -4.00 -12.53 -9.15
C PHE A 293 -2.93 -13.22 -10.01
N VAL A 294 -2.18 -14.18 -9.46
CA VAL A 294 -1.22 -14.97 -10.23
C VAL A 294 -1.92 -15.78 -11.33
N ASN A 295 -3.12 -16.32 -11.07
CA ASN A 295 -3.90 -17.00 -12.10
C ASN A 295 -4.35 -16.04 -13.22
N PHE A 296 -4.75 -14.82 -12.85
CA PHE A 296 -5.03 -13.75 -13.80
C PHE A 296 -3.81 -13.43 -14.68
N LEU A 297 -2.61 -13.28 -14.09
CA LEU A 297 -1.38 -13.00 -14.86
C LEU A 297 -1.02 -14.10 -15.85
N LYS A 298 -1.23 -15.37 -15.49
CA LYS A 298 -1.00 -16.51 -16.39
C LYS A 298 -1.96 -16.49 -17.59
N THR A 299 -3.23 -16.21 -17.34
CA THR A 299 -4.26 -16.18 -18.39
C THR A 299 -4.25 -14.88 -19.21
N ASN A 300 -3.57 -13.84 -18.72
CA ASN A 300 -3.49 -12.52 -19.35
C ASN A 300 -2.05 -11.99 -19.38
N PRO A 301 -1.17 -12.57 -20.22
CA PRO A 301 0.21 -12.10 -20.35
C PRO A 301 0.30 -10.60 -20.62
N GLY A 302 1.21 -9.90 -19.94
CA GLY A 302 1.41 -8.46 -20.10
C GLY A 302 0.35 -7.56 -19.43
N LYS A 303 -0.68 -8.13 -18.78
CA LYS A 303 -1.72 -7.35 -18.06
C LYS A 303 -1.38 -7.05 -16.60
N GLY A 304 -0.16 -7.35 -16.15
CA GLY A 304 0.29 -6.95 -14.82
C GLY A 304 1.60 -7.56 -14.38
N ALA A 305 2.00 -7.25 -13.15
CA ALA A 305 3.19 -7.78 -12.50
C ALA A 305 2.98 -7.89 -10.98
N TYR A 306 3.67 -8.84 -10.35
CA TYR A 306 3.59 -9.09 -8.91
C TYR A 306 4.98 -9.09 -8.27
N TYR A 307 5.32 -8.02 -7.58
CA TYR A 307 6.61 -7.80 -6.92
C TYR A 307 6.51 -8.13 -5.44
N GLN A 308 7.11 -9.25 -5.01
CA GLN A 308 7.01 -9.72 -3.63
C GLN A 308 8.34 -9.56 -2.87
N LEU A 309 8.24 -8.93 -1.70
CA LEU A 309 9.33 -8.86 -0.73
C LEU A 309 9.74 -10.28 -0.29
N GLY A 310 11.05 -10.53 -0.26
CA GLY A 310 11.62 -11.82 0.09
C GLY A 310 11.63 -12.86 -1.04
N SER A 311 11.18 -12.52 -2.25
CA SER A 311 11.32 -13.41 -3.41
C SER A 311 12.78 -13.66 -3.77
N ASP A 312 13.09 -14.90 -4.13
CA ASP A 312 14.43 -15.31 -4.58
C ASP A 312 14.48 -15.29 -6.12
N PRO A 313 15.27 -14.39 -6.75
CA PRO A 313 15.34 -14.29 -8.20
C PRO A 313 15.79 -15.60 -8.85
N VAL A 314 16.85 -16.23 -8.32
CA VAL A 314 17.43 -17.44 -8.90
C VAL A 314 16.41 -18.58 -8.88
N GLN A 315 15.71 -18.74 -7.76
CA GLN A 315 14.67 -19.77 -7.64
C GLN A 315 13.52 -19.53 -8.62
N VAL A 316 13.05 -18.29 -8.74
CA VAL A 316 11.89 -17.95 -9.58
C VAL A 316 12.24 -18.01 -11.06
N ILE A 317 13.37 -17.41 -11.48
CA ILE A 317 13.84 -17.43 -12.86
C ILE A 317 14.11 -18.86 -13.32
N THR A 318 14.75 -19.69 -12.49
CA THR A 318 14.99 -21.11 -12.84
C THR A 318 13.68 -21.89 -13.04
N LYS A 319 12.66 -21.57 -12.25
CA LYS A 319 11.36 -22.26 -12.30
C LYS A 319 10.51 -21.85 -13.50
N HIS A 320 10.62 -20.60 -13.92
CA HIS A 320 9.70 -19.99 -14.89
C HIS A 320 10.35 -19.52 -16.19
N GLY A 321 11.68 -19.52 -16.27
CA GLY A 321 12.46 -19.18 -17.44
C GLY A 321 12.95 -20.41 -18.19
N ASN A 322 13.11 -20.28 -19.51
CA ASN A 322 13.70 -21.32 -20.35
C ASN A 322 15.23 -21.23 -20.28
N ALA A 323 15.89 -22.20 -19.64
CA ALA A 323 17.36 -22.22 -19.49
C ALA A 323 18.12 -22.34 -20.84
N SER A 324 17.43 -22.61 -21.95
CA SER A 324 18.02 -22.56 -23.29
C SER A 324 18.10 -21.14 -23.85
N ASN A 325 17.32 -20.20 -23.32
CA ASN A 325 17.32 -18.81 -23.74
C ASN A 325 18.56 -18.07 -23.18
N PRO A 326 19.39 -17.44 -24.04
CA PRO A 326 20.55 -16.67 -23.60
C PRO A 326 20.22 -15.51 -22.63
N GLU A 327 19.11 -14.81 -22.82
CA GLU A 327 18.68 -13.71 -21.94
C GLU A 327 18.28 -14.21 -20.54
N ILE A 328 17.71 -15.41 -20.43
CA ILE A 328 17.44 -16.05 -19.13
C ILE A 328 18.74 -16.41 -18.41
N ARG A 329 19.76 -16.86 -19.13
CA ARG A 329 21.09 -17.14 -18.55
C ARG A 329 21.74 -15.86 -18.05
N GLU A 330 21.71 -14.80 -18.84
CA GLU A 330 22.21 -13.49 -18.43
C GLU A 330 21.47 -12.95 -17.18
N LEU A 331 20.15 -13.17 -17.12
CA LEU A 331 19.36 -12.79 -15.95
C LEU A 331 19.70 -13.62 -14.71
N LEU A 332 20.04 -14.91 -14.86
CA LEU A 332 20.52 -15.76 -13.77
C LEU A 332 21.94 -15.38 -13.30
N ASP A 333 22.81 -14.99 -14.22
CA ASP A 333 24.20 -14.61 -13.96
C ASP A 333 24.35 -13.18 -13.41
N SER A 334 23.27 -12.40 -13.43
CA SER A 334 23.22 -11.05 -12.89
C SER A 334 23.51 -11.02 -11.38
N ASN A 335 24.19 -9.97 -10.92
CA ASN A 335 24.58 -9.83 -9.52
C ASN A 335 23.40 -9.34 -8.66
N TRP A 336 22.60 -10.28 -8.18
CA TRP A 336 21.48 -10.03 -7.27
C TRP A 336 21.92 -9.95 -5.80
N LEU A 337 21.18 -9.19 -5.00
CA LEU A 337 21.33 -9.08 -3.55
C LEU A 337 21.36 -10.47 -2.92
N ASP A 338 22.37 -10.79 -2.11
CA ASP A 338 22.56 -12.12 -1.53
C ASP A 338 21.41 -12.60 -0.61
N MET A 339 21.37 -13.92 -0.35
CA MET A 339 20.30 -14.55 0.43
C MET A 339 20.17 -13.97 1.84
N ASP A 340 21.29 -13.64 2.50
CA ASP A 340 21.28 -13.13 3.87
C ASP A 340 20.64 -11.74 3.93
N LYS A 341 21.01 -10.84 3.01
CA LYS A 341 20.39 -9.52 2.90
C LYS A 341 18.91 -9.60 2.51
N ARG A 342 18.52 -10.53 1.60
CA ARG A 342 17.11 -10.75 1.26
C ARG A 342 16.31 -11.18 2.48
N LYS A 343 16.88 -12.06 3.31
CA LYS A 343 16.27 -12.53 4.55
C LYS A 343 16.13 -11.37 5.56
N ILE A 344 17.18 -10.55 5.72
CA ILE A 344 17.13 -9.33 6.55
C ILE A 344 16.00 -8.41 6.09
N ALA A 345 15.88 -8.17 4.78
CA ALA A 345 14.81 -7.35 4.20
C ALA A 345 13.42 -7.94 4.50
N ALA A 346 13.23 -9.24 4.31
CA ALA A 346 11.94 -9.92 4.51
C ALA A 346 11.52 -9.99 5.99
N GLU A 347 12.48 -10.18 6.90
CA GLU A 347 12.26 -10.30 8.35
C GLU A 347 12.25 -8.94 9.06
N TYR A 348 12.58 -7.85 8.36
CA TYR A 348 12.58 -6.51 8.97
C TYR A 348 11.23 -6.21 9.63
N PRO A 349 11.20 -5.72 10.87
CA PRO A 349 9.94 -5.61 11.62
C PRO A 349 9.00 -4.56 11.03
N THR A 350 7.70 -4.81 11.11
CA THR A 350 6.68 -3.79 10.83
C THR A 350 6.68 -2.75 11.96
N THR A 351 7.30 -1.59 11.70
CA THR A 351 7.49 -0.51 12.67
C THR A 351 7.34 0.85 12.00
N LEU A 352 7.22 1.91 12.82
CA LEU A 352 7.31 3.31 12.41
C LEU A 352 8.57 4.00 12.99
N ARG A 353 9.55 3.20 13.43
CA ARG A 353 10.86 3.68 13.90
C ARG A 353 11.70 4.20 12.73
N LYS A 354 12.71 5.01 13.06
CA LYS A 354 13.74 5.35 12.06
C LYS A 354 14.46 4.08 11.61
N MET A 355 14.84 4.03 10.35
CA MET A 355 15.59 2.92 9.79
C MET A 355 17.09 3.15 9.91
N GLY A 356 17.87 2.06 10.01
CA GLY A 356 19.30 2.14 9.75
C GLY A 356 19.54 2.45 8.27
N GLN A 357 20.61 3.17 7.98
CA GLN A 357 20.96 3.52 6.59
C GLN A 357 21.17 2.26 5.74
N VAL A 358 21.88 1.26 6.28
CA VAL A 358 22.14 -0.03 5.62
C VAL A 358 20.83 -0.80 5.38
N ASP A 359 19.92 -0.83 6.36
CA ASP A 359 18.64 -1.52 6.21
C ASP A 359 17.77 -0.88 5.11
N LEU A 360 17.78 0.45 5.05
CA LEU A 360 17.07 1.19 4.00
C LEU A 360 17.65 0.83 2.62
N GLU A 361 18.96 0.88 2.46
CA GLU A 361 19.64 0.56 1.20
C GLU A 361 19.34 -0.86 0.74
N ILE A 362 19.40 -1.84 1.65
CA ILE A 362 19.03 -3.23 1.37
C ILE A 362 17.58 -3.35 0.90
N LEU A 363 16.63 -2.69 1.59
CA LEU A 363 15.20 -2.79 1.25
C LEU A 363 14.86 -2.10 -0.08
N VAL A 364 15.46 -0.94 -0.34
CA VAL A 364 15.32 -0.22 -1.62
C VAL A 364 15.94 -1.04 -2.74
N GLN A 365 17.14 -1.59 -2.54
CA GLN A 365 17.79 -2.45 -3.53
C GLN A 365 16.95 -3.71 -3.79
N HIS A 366 16.45 -4.38 -2.74
CA HIS A 366 15.61 -5.57 -2.89
C HIS A 366 14.32 -5.26 -3.65
N GLY A 367 13.66 -4.13 -3.38
CA GLY A 367 12.50 -3.65 -4.15
C GLY A 367 12.81 -3.40 -5.62
N TYR A 368 13.93 -2.72 -5.89
CA TYR A 368 14.41 -2.44 -7.24
C TYR A 368 14.69 -3.72 -8.02
N GLU A 369 15.48 -4.62 -7.44
CA GLU A 369 15.84 -5.89 -8.09
C GLU A 369 14.60 -6.77 -8.29
N THR A 370 13.69 -6.82 -7.31
CA THR A 370 12.43 -7.57 -7.42
C THR A 370 11.58 -7.11 -8.58
N ALA A 371 11.49 -5.81 -8.83
CA ALA A 371 10.79 -5.31 -10.00
C ALA A 371 11.55 -5.63 -11.29
N LYS A 372 12.87 -5.42 -11.28
CA LYS A 372 13.76 -5.63 -12.43
C LYS A 372 13.73 -7.06 -12.98
N TRP A 373 14.07 -8.06 -12.16
CA TRP A 373 14.12 -9.44 -12.68
C TRP A 373 12.74 -9.95 -13.08
N ASN A 374 11.69 -9.48 -12.40
CA ASN A 374 10.32 -9.93 -12.66
C ASN A 374 9.84 -9.41 -14.01
N ASP A 375 9.94 -8.10 -14.25
CA ASP A 375 9.54 -7.51 -15.53
C ASP A 375 10.34 -8.11 -16.69
N ARG A 376 11.66 -8.27 -16.52
CA ARG A 376 12.53 -8.88 -17.55
C ARG A 376 12.14 -10.32 -17.87
N LEU A 377 11.86 -11.14 -16.85
CA LEU A 377 11.43 -12.52 -17.03
C LEU A 377 10.12 -12.59 -17.83
N TRP A 378 9.15 -11.72 -17.53
CA TRP A 378 7.89 -11.67 -18.26
C TRP A 378 8.06 -11.16 -19.70
N GLU A 379 8.88 -10.12 -19.91
CA GLU A 379 9.20 -9.61 -21.25
C GLU A 379 9.76 -10.73 -22.14
N ILE A 380 10.72 -11.51 -21.62
CA ILE A 380 11.32 -12.65 -22.34
C ILE A 380 10.26 -13.72 -22.64
N ASN A 381 9.48 -14.14 -21.65
CA ASN A 381 8.47 -15.19 -21.83
C ASN A 381 7.38 -14.81 -22.85
N ILE A 382 6.99 -13.53 -22.91
CA ILE A 382 6.03 -13.03 -23.92
C ILE A 382 6.64 -13.12 -25.33
N THR A 383 7.92 -12.77 -25.49
CA THR A 383 8.59 -12.84 -26.79
C THR A 383 8.77 -14.28 -27.30
N GLU A 384 8.88 -15.26 -26.41
CA GLU A 384 9.01 -16.69 -26.77
C GLU A 384 7.69 -17.39 -27.11
N GLY A 385 6.54 -16.71 -26.98
CA GLY A 385 5.23 -17.31 -27.23
C GLY A 385 4.91 -18.49 -26.30
N HIS A 386 5.52 -18.54 -25.11
CA HIS A 386 5.18 -19.54 -24.11
C HIS A 386 3.86 -19.17 -23.42
N ASP A 387 2.78 -19.80 -23.87
CA ASP A 387 1.57 -19.96 -23.05
C ASP A 387 1.93 -20.81 -21.82
N MET A 388 1.95 -20.20 -20.63
CA MET A 388 2.31 -20.83 -19.34
C MET A 388 1.20 -21.62 -18.67
#